data_AF-A0A540KF18-F1
#
_entry.id   AF-A0A540KF18-F1
#
_cell.length_a   1.000
_cell.length_b   1.000
_cell.length_c   1.000
_cell.angle_alpha   90.00
_cell.angle_beta   90.00
_cell.angle_gamma   90.00
#
_symmetry.space_group_name_H-M   'P 1'
#
loop_
_entity.id
_entity.type
_entity.pdbx_description
1 polymer ?
#
loop_
_entity_poly.entity_id
_entity_poly.type
_entity_poly.pdbx_seq_one_letter_code
_entity_poly.pdbx_strand_id
1 'polypeptide(L)'
;MLVDGMKSTIITGSKSFADGFSTFATATLTVIGDKFLARDLTIANTAGSKKFQAVAARVTSNSAFYHCNFSSYQDSLHVHSLRQCYRDCIIQGTKVTITAQGRTDQNQNTGISLHKCTIVPAPEFNKTERQNFVTFLGMPWRNCSRTVVMRSYLGDMIHPQGWSKWGDCEAVYSWVVFCMGKDLPGR
;
A
#
# COMPACT_ATOMS: atom_id res chain seq x y z
N MET A 1 -4.71 9.78 -17.21
CA MET A 1 -5.05 10.88 -16.31
C MET A 1 -3.78 11.64 -15.96
N LEU A 2 -3.61 12.83 -16.52
CA LEU A 2 -2.51 13.74 -16.19
C LEU A 2 -3.15 14.96 -15.54
N VAL A 3 -2.65 15.36 -14.38
CA VAL A 3 -3.23 16.44 -13.57
C VAL A 3 -2.13 17.24 -12.87
N ASP A 4 -2.50 18.29 -12.14
CA ASP A 4 -1.62 19.41 -11.81
C ASP A 4 -0.65 19.17 -10.65
N GLY A 5 -0.76 18.06 -9.91
CA GLY A 5 0.10 17.79 -8.76
C GLY A 5 -0.58 17.04 -7.62
N MET A 6 0.19 16.24 -6.88
CA MET A 6 -0.32 15.46 -5.74
C MET A 6 -0.98 16.34 -4.66
N LYS A 7 -0.56 17.61 -4.52
CA LYS A 7 -1.10 18.55 -3.53
C LYS A 7 -2.32 19.32 -4.03
N SER A 8 -2.48 19.45 -5.35
CA SER A 8 -3.55 20.23 -5.98
C SER A 8 -4.72 19.36 -6.44
N THR A 9 -4.45 18.10 -6.82
CA THR A 9 -5.49 17.16 -7.27
C THR A 9 -5.62 15.99 -6.30
N ILE A 10 -6.76 15.95 -5.59
CA ILE A 10 -7.08 14.92 -4.60
C ILE A 10 -8.43 14.30 -4.94
N ILE A 11 -8.44 12.99 -5.22
CA ILE A 11 -9.66 12.18 -5.34
C ILE A 11 -9.88 11.53 -3.97
N THR A 12 -11.02 11.82 -3.32
CA THR A 12 -11.30 11.35 -1.96
C THR A 12 -12.63 10.61 -1.85
N GLY A 13 -12.70 9.69 -0.89
CA GLY A 13 -13.88 8.90 -0.55
C GLY A 13 -13.74 8.35 0.87
N SER A 14 -14.78 7.71 1.40
CA SER A 14 -14.79 7.27 2.81
C SER A 14 -15.56 5.96 3.04
N LYS A 15 -15.83 5.18 1.98
CA LYS A 15 -16.50 3.88 2.13
C LYS A 15 -15.59 2.91 2.89
N SER A 16 -16.19 2.09 3.74
CA SER A 16 -15.47 1.14 4.57
C SER A 16 -16.23 -0.15 4.82
N PHE A 17 -15.52 -1.17 5.29
CA PHE A 17 -16.13 -2.44 5.69
C PHE A 17 -17.07 -2.29 6.89
N ALA A 18 -16.71 -1.44 7.86
CA ALA A 18 -17.58 -1.14 9.00
C ALA A 18 -18.94 -0.53 8.59
N ASP A 19 -19.00 0.11 7.42
CA ASP A 19 -20.25 0.69 6.88
C ASP A 19 -21.04 -0.29 6.00
N GLY A 20 -20.69 -1.59 6.02
CA GLY A 20 -21.42 -2.65 5.32
C GLY A 20 -20.98 -2.89 3.87
N PHE A 21 -19.94 -2.22 3.39
CA PHE A 21 -19.39 -2.50 2.05
C PHE A 21 -18.42 -3.67 2.10
N SER A 22 -18.40 -4.49 1.05
CA SER A 22 -17.27 -5.42 0.87
C SER A 22 -15.98 -4.63 0.62
N THR A 23 -14.82 -5.15 1.03
CA THR A 23 -13.51 -4.51 0.76
C THR A 23 -13.31 -4.13 -0.71
N PHE A 24 -13.83 -4.94 -1.64
CA PHE A 24 -13.75 -4.65 -3.06
C PHE A 24 -14.51 -3.38 -3.46
N ALA A 25 -15.62 -3.10 -2.78
CA ALA A 25 -16.52 -1.96 -3.03
C ALA A 25 -16.16 -0.70 -2.24
N THR A 26 -15.17 -0.75 -1.32
CA THR A 26 -14.72 0.43 -0.56
C THR A 26 -13.79 1.35 -1.33
N ALA A 27 -13.31 0.94 -2.51
CA ALA A 27 -12.34 1.69 -3.31
C ALA A 27 -12.85 3.09 -3.69
N THR A 28 -12.12 4.15 -3.30
CA THR A 28 -12.38 5.53 -3.76
C THR A 28 -12.23 5.63 -5.28
N LEU A 29 -11.15 5.09 -5.84
CA LEU A 29 -10.95 4.96 -7.29
C LEU A 29 -10.85 3.50 -7.69
N THR A 30 -11.63 3.12 -8.70
CA THR A 30 -11.54 1.80 -9.36
C THR A 30 -11.01 1.97 -10.78
N VAL A 31 -9.90 1.30 -11.09
CA VAL A 31 -9.29 1.29 -12.43
C VAL A 31 -9.47 -0.09 -13.05
N ILE A 32 -10.29 -0.16 -14.11
CA ILE A 32 -10.56 -1.40 -14.87
C ILE A 32 -10.12 -1.28 -16.32
N GLY A 33 -10.16 -0.07 -16.91
CA GLY A 33 -9.76 0.15 -18.30
C GLY A 33 -8.28 -0.20 -18.52
N ASP A 34 -7.99 -0.98 -19.57
CA ASP A 34 -6.62 -1.40 -19.89
C ASP A 34 -5.74 -0.22 -20.31
N LYS A 35 -4.42 -0.35 -20.11
CA LYS A 35 -3.41 0.68 -20.41
C LYS A 35 -3.65 2.00 -19.68
N PHE A 36 -4.22 1.94 -18.48
CA PHE A 36 -4.45 3.14 -17.68
C PHE A 36 -3.12 3.74 -17.21
N LEU A 37 -2.95 5.03 -17.46
CA LEU A 37 -1.80 5.81 -17.01
C LEU A 37 -2.29 6.94 -16.12
N ALA A 38 -1.66 7.11 -14.95
CA ALA A 38 -1.93 8.22 -14.05
C ALA A 38 -0.64 8.90 -13.60
N ARG A 39 -0.67 10.23 -13.47
CA ARG A 39 0.43 10.98 -12.86
C ARG A 39 -0.03 12.15 -12.00
N ASP A 40 0.82 12.51 -11.05
CA ASP A 40 0.75 13.78 -10.31
C ASP A 40 -0.56 13.96 -9.52
N LEU A 41 -1.07 12.92 -8.85
CA LEU A 41 -2.37 12.98 -8.17
C LEU A 41 -2.39 12.21 -6.84
N THR A 42 -3.26 12.61 -5.94
CA THR A 42 -3.55 11.88 -4.69
C THR A 42 -4.89 11.16 -4.77
N ILE A 43 -4.92 9.90 -4.34
CA ILE A 43 -6.14 9.11 -4.13
C ILE A 43 -6.20 8.75 -2.65
N ALA A 44 -7.26 9.16 -1.98
CA ALA A 44 -7.42 8.98 -0.54
C ALA A 44 -8.72 8.25 -0.20
N ASN A 45 -8.67 7.40 0.83
CA ASN A 45 -9.85 6.96 1.55
C ASN A 45 -9.75 7.35 3.03
N THR A 46 -10.67 8.20 3.48
CA THR A 46 -10.66 8.89 4.78
C THR A 46 -11.54 8.23 5.84
N ALA A 47 -12.00 6.99 5.63
CA ALA A 47 -12.88 6.29 6.57
C ALA A 47 -12.37 6.27 8.02
N GLY A 48 -11.05 6.17 8.21
CA GLY A 48 -10.43 6.14 9.54
C GLY A 48 -9.96 4.76 9.96
N SER A 49 -9.07 4.71 10.96
CA SER A 49 -8.46 3.48 11.49
C SER A 49 -9.49 2.50 12.06
N LYS A 50 -10.54 3.02 12.69
CA LYS A 50 -11.57 2.21 13.36
C LYS A 50 -12.62 1.62 12.42
N LYS A 51 -12.52 1.89 11.11
CA LYS A 51 -13.50 1.47 10.10
C LYS A 51 -13.12 0.20 9.33
N PHE A 52 -12.06 -0.49 9.77
CA PHE A 52 -11.50 -1.68 9.11
C PHE A 52 -11.10 -1.38 7.65
N GLN A 53 -11.31 -2.31 6.71
CA GLN A 53 -10.86 -2.19 5.33
C GLN A 53 -11.49 -0.97 4.62
N ALA A 54 -10.64 -0.12 4.05
CA ALA A 54 -11.02 1.10 3.36
C ALA A 54 -10.00 1.37 2.24
N VAL A 55 -10.36 1.04 0.99
CA VAL A 55 -9.40 1.06 -0.11
C VAL A 55 -9.35 2.45 -0.73
N ALA A 56 -8.15 3.01 -0.94
CA ALA A 56 -8.00 4.25 -1.71
C ALA A 56 -8.11 3.96 -3.20
N ALA A 57 -7.32 3.02 -3.71
CA ALA A 57 -7.38 2.62 -5.12
C ALA A 57 -7.42 1.10 -5.28
N ARG A 58 -8.30 0.63 -6.16
CA ARG A 58 -8.33 -0.74 -6.65
C ARG A 58 -8.01 -0.78 -8.14
N VAL A 59 -7.06 -1.61 -8.51
CA VAL A 59 -6.53 -1.67 -9.88
C VAL A 59 -6.64 -3.08 -10.45
N THR A 60 -7.39 -3.20 -11.54
CA THR A 60 -7.62 -4.41 -12.33
C THR A 60 -7.30 -4.07 -13.80
N SER A 61 -6.05 -3.72 -14.09
CA SER A 61 -5.63 -3.18 -15.41
C SER A 61 -4.14 -3.36 -15.66
N ASN A 62 -3.72 -3.52 -16.93
CA ASN A 62 -2.31 -3.26 -17.26
C ASN A 62 -2.08 -1.75 -17.17
N SER A 63 -1.32 -1.29 -16.17
CA SER A 63 -1.34 0.13 -15.80
C SER A 63 -0.01 0.63 -15.25
N ALA A 64 0.17 1.95 -15.29
CA ALA A 64 1.29 2.61 -14.63
C ALA A 64 0.84 3.89 -13.91
N PHE A 65 1.42 4.10 -12.73
CA PHE A 65 1.24 5.29 -11.90
C PHE A 65 2.60 5.94 -11.69
N TYR A 66 2.70 7.24 -11.97
CA TYR A 66 3.92 8.01 -11.82
C TYR A 66 3.71 9.21 -10.90
N HIS A 67 4.47 9.32 -9.82
CA HIS A 67 4.35 10.46 -8.90
C HIS A 67 2.92 10.64 -8.36
N CYS A 68 2.31 9.53 -7.92
CA CYS A 68 0.99 9.50 -7.29
C CYS A 68 1.10 9.21 -5.80
N ASN A 69 0.15 9.73 -5.02
CA ASN A 69 -0.01 9.38 -3.61
C ASN A 69 -1.27 8.53 -3.39
N PHE A 70 -1.16 7.43 -2.66
CA PHE A 70 -2.27 6.58 -2.25
C PHE A 70 -2.33 6.57 -0.72
N SER A 71 -3.43 7.07 -0.15
CA SER A 71 -3.52 7.25 1.30
C SER A 71 -4.79 6.61 1.86
N SER A 72 -4.62 5.68 2.79
CA SER A 72 -5.71 5.23 3.65
C SER A 72 -5.15 4.61 4.93
N TYR A 73 -6.02 3.96 5.69
CA TYR A 73 -5.71 3.24 6.91
C TYR A 73 -5.47 1.76 6.60
N GLN A 74 -6.51 0.94 6.47
CA GLN A 74 -6.37 -0.48 6.16
C GLN A 74 -6.72 -0.75 4.69
N ASP A 75 -5.86 -1.51 4.00
CA ASP A 75 -6.00 -1.94 2.59
C ASP A 75 -5.91 -0.78 1.58
N SER A 76 -5.01 0.17 1.81
CA SER A 76 -4.88 1.42 1.04
C SER A 76 -4.80 1.23 -0.48
N LEU A 77 -3.98 0.28 -0.95
CA LEU A 77 -3.81 -0.01 -2.37
C LEU A 77 -4.10 -1.48 -2.65
N HIS A 78 -5.15 -1.73 -3.43
CA HIS A 78 -5.56 -3.06 -3.85
C HIS A 78 -5.08 -3.34 -5.28
N VAL A 79 -3.86 -3.88 -5.40
CA VAL A 79 -3.24 -4.36 -6.66
C VAL A 79 -3.87 -5.68 -7.12
N HIS A 80 -5.13 -5.63 -7.54
CA HIS A 80 -5.99 -6.80 -7.70
C HIS A 80 -5.49 -7.79 -8.78
N SER A 81 -5.28 -7.34 -10.02
CA SER A 81 -4.86 -8.22 -11.12
C SER A 81 -4.20 -7.49 -12.28
N LEU A 82 -3.56 -8.25 -13.17
CA LEU A 82 -2.77 -7.78 -14.33
C LEU A 82 -1.46 -7.09 -13.95
N ARG A 83 -0.73 -6.56 -14.94
CA ARG A 83 0.62 -6.01 -14.78
C ARG A 83 0.56 -4.53 -14.40
N GLN A 84 1.14 -4.17 -13.27
CA GLN A 84 1.02 -2.82 -12.72
C GLN A 84 2.42 -2.28 -12.36
N CYS A 85 2.67 -1.00 -12.62
CA CYS A 85 3.93 -0.34 -12.27
C CYS A 85 3.64 0.93 -11.46
N TYR A 86 4.34 1.10 -10.33
CA TYR A 86 4.23 2.26 -9.45
C TYR A 86 5.61 2.88 -9.30
N ARG A 87 5.80 4.09 -9.84
CA ARG A 87 7.10 4.77 -9.85
C ARG A 87 6.97 6.17 -9.26
N ASP A 88 7.90 6.54 -8.40
CA ASP A 88 7.94 7.80 -7.66
C ASP A 88 6.66 8.03 -6.83
N CYS A 89 5.95 6.94 -6.52
CA CYS A 89 4.70 6.94 -5.78
C CYS A 89 4.93 6.92 -4.28
N ILE A 90 3.97 7.49 -3.57
CA ILE A 90 3.84 7.44 -2.12
C ILE A 90 2.63 6.53 -1.82
N ILE A 91 2.82 5.50 -1.00
CA ILE A 91 1.70 4.67 -0.51
C ILE A 91 1.71 4.75 1.02
N GLN A 92 0.56 5.10 1.60
CA GLN A 92 0.39 5.31 3.04
C GLN A 92 -0.69 4.36 3.58
N GLY A 93 -0.42 3.69 4.71
CA GLY A 93 -1.33 2.74 5.35
C GLY A 93 -1.03 2.56 6.85
N THR A 94 -2.00 2.04 7.61
CA THR A 94 -1.97 1.85 9.08
C THR A 94 -2.12 0.39 9.53
N LYS A 95 -1.47 -0.57 8.86
CA LYS A 95 -1.49 -1.96 9.31
C LYS A 95 -0.09 -2.52 9.55
N VAL A 96 -0.06 -3.54 10.40
CA VAL A 96 1.13 -4.31 10.82
C VAL A 96 1.95 -4.85 9.65
N THR A 97 1.38 -5.04 8.46
CA THR A 97 2.13 -5.51 7.29
C THR A 97 2.09 -4.58 6.12
N ILE A 98 3.25 -4.48 5.47
CA ILE A 98 3.47 -3.74 4.23
C ILE A 98 2.77 -4.42 3.05
N THR A 99 2.84 -5.75 2.97
CA THR A 99 2.22 -6.53 1.89
C THR A 99 1.39 -7.68 2.42
N ALA A 100 0.29 -8.00 1.73
CA ALA A 100 -0.52 -9.19 1.96
C ALA A 100 -0.83 -9.83 0.60
N GLN A 101 0.11 -10.61 0.07
CA GLN A 101 0.02 -11.11 -1.30
C GLN A 101 -0.86 -12.37 -1.38
N GLY A 102 -1.77 -12.37 -2.36
CA GLY A 102 -2.89 -13.32 -2.46
C GLY A 102 -2.77 -14.39 -3.53
N ARG A 103 -1.57 -14.76 -4.00
CA ARG A 103 -1.40 -15.83 -5.01
C ARG A 103 -1.85 -17.17 -4.44
N THR A 104 -2.72 -17.87 -5.17
CA THR A 104 -3.30 -19.16 -4.73
C THR A 104 -2.67 -20.35 -5.43
N ASP A 105 -2.15 -20.19 -6.64
CA ASP A 105 -1.59 -21.26 -7.46
C ASP A 105 -0.11 -20.96 -7.80
N GLN A 106 0.76 -21.96 -7.65
CA GLN A 106 2.19 -21.86 -7.93
C GLN A 106 2.48 -21.54 -9.41
N ASN A 107 1.60 -21.97 -10.33
CA ASN A 107 1.70 -21.73 -11.77
C ASN A 107 1.33 -20.28 -12.15
N GLN A 108 0.71 -19.52 -11.25
CA GLN A 108 0.45 -18.10 -11.50
C GLN A 108 1.77 -17.31 -11.51
N ASN A 109 1.93 -16.49 -12.54
CA ASN A 109 3.06 -15.58 -12.73
C ASN A 109 2.89 -14.24 -11.99
N THR A 110 2.11 -14.22 -10.90
CA THR A 110 1.82 -13.03 -10.09
C THR A 110 2.73 -12.92 -8.88
N GLY A 111 2.86 -11.71 -8.34
CA GLY A 111 3.71 -11.41 -7.17
C GLY A 111 3.80 -9.91 -6.93
N ILE A 112 4.40 -9.53 -5.81
CA ILE A 112 4.75 -8.14 -5.50
C ILE A 112 6.27 -8.01 -5.44
N SER A 113 6.82 -6.99 -6.09
CA SER A 113 8.26 -6.68 -6.03
C SER A 113 8.44 -5.23 -5.61
N LEU A 114 9.07 -5.02 -4.45
CA LEU A 114 9.50 -3.71 -3.98
C LEU A 114 10.98 -3.56 -4.29
N HIS A 115 11.31 -2.70 -5.26
CA HIS A 115 12.67 -2.50 -5.75
C HIS A 115 13.03 -1.03 -5.70
N LYS A 116 14.18 -0.69 -5.11
CA LYS A 116 14.61 0.72 -4.91
C LYS A 116 13.52 1.54 -4.20
N CYS A 117 12.95 0.96 -3.16
CA CYS A 117 11.94 1.61 -2.33
C CYS A 117 12.56 2.07 -1.00
N THR A 118 11.94 3.08 -0.40
CA THR A 118 12.21 3.50 0.98
C THR A 118 10.98 3.18 1.81
N ILE A 119 11.14 2.30 2.79
CA ILE A 119 10.09 1.84 3.70
C ILE A 119 10.36 2.44 5.07
N VAL A 120 9.59 3.44 5.45
CA VAL A 120 9.83 4.23 6.67
C VAL A 120 8.51 4.58 7.36
N PRO A 121 8.54 4.87 8.67
CA PRO A 121 7.37 5.43 9.33
C PRO A 121 7.06 6.80 8.74
N ALA A 122 5.78 7.17 8.76
CA ALA A 122 5.39 8.51 8.36
C ALA A 122 6.08 9.56 9.25
N PRO A 123 6.48 10.73 8.71
CA PRO A 123 7.20 11.77 9.47
C PRO A 123 6.51 12.21 10.76
N GLU A 124 5.18 12.22 10.76
CA GLU A 124 4.30 12.55 11.88
C GLU A 124 4.22 11.47 12.97
N PHE A 125 4.83 10.29 12.75
CA PHE A 125 4.78 9.18 13.68
C PHE A 125 5.89 9.30 14.75
N ASN A 126 5.49 9.65 15.96
CA ASN A 126 6.40 9.95 17.07
C ASN A 126 7.27 8.73 17.45
N LYS A 127 8.54 8.98 17.78
CA LYS A 127 9.51 7.92 18.15
C LYS A 127 9.07 7.10 19.37
N THR A 128 8.45 7.75 20.35
CA THR A 128 7.98 7.07 21.58
C THR A 128 6.81 6.13 21.30
N GLU A 129 5.95 6.50 20.35
CA GLU A 129 4.83 5.67 19.93
C GLU A 129 5.32 4.44 19.16
N ARG A 130 6.34 4.59 18.29
CA ARG A 130 6.94 3.49 17.49
C ARG A 130 7.31 2.25 18.28
N GLN A 131 7.74 2.40 19.53
CA GLN A 131 8.14 1.25 20.37
C GLN A 131 6.98 0.29 20.63
N ASN A 132 5.74 0.76 20.50
CA ASN A 132 4.54 -0.03 20.72
C ASN A 132 3.98 -0.65 19.43
N PHE A 133 4.61 -0.41 18.27
CA PHE A 133 4.12 -0.92 16.99
C PHE A 133 5.14 -1.86 16.37
N VAL A 134 4.64 -3.03 15.99
CA VAL A 134 5.40 -4.01 15.23
C VAL A 134 4.95 -3.92 13.78
N THR A 135 5.91 -3.76 12.86
CA THR A 135 5.65 -3.73 11.44
C THR A 135 6.47 -4.80 10.72
N PHE A 136 5.85 -5.57 9.83
CA PHE A 136 6.48 -6.60 9.01
C PHE A 136 6.41 -6.24 7.52
N LEU A 137 7.35 -6.73 6.73
CA LEU A 137 7.39 -6.60 5.26
C LEU A 137 6.18 -7.28 4.59
N GLY A 138 5.60 -8.27 5.23
CA GLY A 138 4.36 -8.87 4.75
C GLY A 138 3.90 -10.09 5.51
N MET A 139 2.71 -10.55 5.10
CA MET A 139 2.14 -11.83 5.48
C MET A 139 1.57 -12.56 4.25
N PRO A 140 1.48 -13.89 4.27
CA PRO A 140 0.84 -14.63 3.18
C PRO A 140 -0.68 -14.58 3.31
N TRP A 141 -1.37 -13.84 2.43
CA TRP A 141 -2.85 -13.89 2.41
C TRP A 141 -3.39 -15.21 1.85
N ARG A 142 -2.60 -15.87 0.99
CA ARG A 142 -2.91 -17.18 0.38
C ARG A 142 -1.66 -18.06 0.34
N ASN A 143 -1.86 -19.37 0.16
CA ASN A 143 -0.84 -20.42 0.31
C ASN A 143 0.36 -20.28 -0.63
N CYS A 144 0.21 -19.61 -1.77
CA CYS A 144 1.30 -19.42 -2.73
C CYS A 144 1.86 -17.99 -2.71
N SER A 145 1.65 -17.23 -1.63
CA SER A 145 2.10 -15.83 -1.51
C SER A 145 3.53 -15.62 -2.00
N ARG A 146 3.75 -14.60 -2.81
CA ARG A 146 5.07 -14.27 -3.38
C ARG A 146 5.33 -12.77 -3.36
N THR A 147 6.21 -12.34 -2.47
CA THR A 147 6.69 -10.97 -2.37
C THR A 147 8.22 -10.95 -2.28
N VAL A 148 8.86 -10.01 -2.98
CA VAL A 148 10.30 -9.74 -2.88
C VAL A 148 10.52 -8.28 -2.53
N VAL A 149 11.46 -8.02 -1.61
CA VAL A 149 11.96 -6.69 -1.28
C VAL A 149 13.45 -6.69 -1.55
N MET A 150 13.91 -5.82 -2.46
CA MET A 150 15.32 -5.81 -2.90
C MET A 150 15.82 -4.39 -3.16
N ARG A 151 17.12 -4.17 -2.92
CA ARG A 151 17.79 -2.87 -3.06
C ARG A 151 16.97 -1.71 -2.48
N SER A 152 16.32 -1.96 -1.36
CA SER A 152 15.40 -1.02 -0.72
C SER A 152 15.96 -0.65 0.65
N TYR A 153 15.70 0.57 1.08
CA TYR A 153 15.99 1.01 2.44
C TYR A 153 14.84 0.61 3.36
N LEU A 154 15.17 -0.08 4.45
CA LEU A 154 14.23 -0.47 5.49
C LEU A 154 14.52 0.36 6.74
N GLY A 155 13.52 1.11 7.19
CA GLY A 155 13.59 1.87 8.43
C GLY A 155 13.57 0.98 9.68
N ASP A 156 13.78 1.61 10.83
CA ASP A 156 13.86 0.98 12.16
C ASP A 156 12.54 0.36 12.65
N MET A 157 11.41 0.66 11.99
CA MET A 157 10.10 0.10 12.34
C MET A 157 9.91 -1.36 11.93
N ILE A 158 10.75 -1.89 11.03
CA ILE A 158 10.58 -3.26 10.53
C ILE A 158 11.11 -4.25 11.57
N HIS A 159 10.22 -5.14 12.03
CA HIS A 159 10.54 -6.19 12.97
C HIS A 159 11.69 -7.07 12.42
N PRO A 160 12.69 -7.46 13.25
CA PRO A 160 13.85 -8.24 12.79
C PRO A 160 13.51 -9.56 12.08
N GLN A 161 12.38 -10.19 12.43
CA GLN A 161 11.87 -11.38 11.74
C GLN A 161 11.51 -11.13 10.26
N GLY A 162 11.24 -9.87 9.90
CA GLY A 162 10.89 -9.44 8.55
C GLY A 162 9.47 -9.78 8.12
N TRP A 163 9.02 -11.03 8.33
CA TRP A 163 7.72 -11.55 7.85
C TRP A 163 6.90 -12.16 8.97
N SER A 164 5.58 -12.00 8.93
CA SER A 164 4.66 -12.64 9.88
C SER A 164 3.93 -13.83 9.24
N LYS A 165 3.48 -14.79 10.05
CA LYS A 165 2.53 -15.81 9.57
C LYS A 165 1.16 -15.17 9.34
N TRP A 166 0.32 -15.84 8.57
CA TRP A 166 -1.08 -15.46 8.44
C TRP A 166 -1.80 -15.65 9.78
N GLY A 167 -2.53 -14.65 10.24
CA GLY A 167 -3.32 -14.71 11.48
C GLY A 167 -2.58 -14.35 12.77
N ASP A 168 -1.23 -14.27 12.75
CA ASP A 168 -0.41 -13.93 13.94
C ASP A 168 -0.33 -12.41 14.21
N CYS A 169 -1.00 -11.59 13.40
CA CYS A 169 -0.97 -10.13 13.51
C CYS A 169 -2.20 -9.61 14.28
N GLU A 170 -2.01 -9.24 15.54
CA GLU A 170 -2.96 -8.33 16.19
C GLU A 170 -2.93 -6.97 15.47
N ALA A 171 -4.09 -6.38 15.20
CA ALA A 171 -4.18 -5.16 14.40
C ALA A 171 -3.61 -3.95 15.16
N VAL A 172 -2.30 -3.71 15.04
CA VAL A 172 -1.66 -2.50 15.55
C VAL A 172 -1.51 -1.47 14.42
N TYR A 173 -1.91 -0.23 14.68
CA TYR A 173 -2.00 0.84 13.67
C TYR A 173 -0.65 1.53 13.42
N SER A 174 0.11 1.13 12.41
CA SER A 174 1.39 1.79 12.06
C SER A 174 1.31 2.55 10.74
N TRP A 175 1.45 3.88 10.74
CA TRP A 175 1.54 4.67 9.51
C TRP A 175 2.85 4.39 8.78
N VAL A 176 2.79 3.67 7.66
CA VAL A 176 3.96 3.34 6.83
C VAL A 176 3.88 4.15 5.54
N VAL A 177 4.96 4.84 5.21
CA VAL A 177 5.15 5.48 3.91
C VAL A 177 6.08 4.62 3.06
N PHE A 178 5.61 4.23 1.88
CA PHE A 178 6.42 3.65 0.82
C PHE A 178 6.71 4.70 -0.22
N CYS A 179 7.96 5.11 -0.33
CA CYS A 179 8.42 5.84 -1.52
C CYS A 179 9.02 4.82 -2.48
N MET A 180 8.35 4.55 -3.60
CA MET A 180 8.96 3.78 -4.68
C MET A 180 9.78 4.73 -5.55
N GLY A 181 11.11 4.62 -5.61
CA GLY A 181 11.91 5.25 -6.67
C GLY A 181 12.44 6.68 -6.44
N LYS A 182 12.20 7.33 -5.28
CA LYS A 182 12.93 8.57 -4.96
C LYS A 182 14.28 8.24 -4.33
N ASP A 183 15.36 8.59 -5.02
CA ASP A 183 16.68 8.72 -4.38
C ASP A 183 16.54 9.73 -3.23
N LEU A 184 16.91 9.32 -2.02
CA LEU A 184 16.90 10.23 -0.87
C LEU A 184 17.91 11.36 -1.15
N PRO A 185 17.54 12.64 -1.05
CA PRO A 185 18.51 13.71 -1.18
C PRO A 185 19.54 13.58 -0.05
N GLY A 186 20.81 13.30 -0.40
CA GLY A 186 21.92 13.19 0.55
C GLY A 186 22.59 11.82 0.67
N ARG A 187 22.34 10.87 -0.24
CA ARG A 187 23.21 9.71 -0.48
C ARG A 187 23.45 9.49 -1.96
#